data_AF-A0A3M7A9H1-F1
#
_entry.id   AF-A0A3M7A9H1-F1
#
_cell.length_a   1.000
_cell.length_b   1.000
_cell.length_c   1.000
_cell.angle_alpha   90.00
_cell.angle_beta   90.00
_cell.angle_gamma   90.00
#
_symmetry.space_group_name_H-M   'P 1'
#
loop_
_entity.id
_entity.type
_entity.pdbx_description
1 polymer ?
#
loop_
_entity_poly.entity_id
_entity_poly.type
_entity_poly.pdbx_seq_one_letter_code
_entity_poly.pdbx_strand_id
1 'polypeptide(L)'
;MIHLSIYLCFSLFNTISACGEVQRSLSDNFWDFQAQITEATHMFMWQQSDRAIPRSYRMMQGFGVNAFKLVNAEGKAFLCKFIFTPRLGVHSFVWDEALKLAGQDPDFHRKDLYEAIDNGLYPKWDFGVQTIPEEEADNFEFDPLDATKIWPEDRFPVEYCGELELNRNVDEYFTQTEQVAFCTGHLVPGIHHSDDPLLQGRNFSYLDTQLS
;
A
#
# COMPACT_ATOMS: atom_id res chain seq x y z
N MET A 1 7.77 19.83 8.45
CA MET A 1 6.91 18.95 7.62
C MET A 1 7.07 17.47 8.01
N ILE A 2 8.29 16.91 8.07
CA ILE A 2 8.54 15.50 8.49
C ILE A 2 7.93 15.15 9.86
N HIS A 3 8.09 16.02 10.86
CA HIS A 3 7.54 15.81 12.21
C HIS A 3 6.00 15.78 12.25
N LEU A 4 5.33 16.45 11.29
CA LEU A 4 3.88 16.46 11.19
C LEU A 4 3.37 15.15 10.54
N SER A 5 4.06 14.65 9.52
CA SER A 5 3.68 13.42 8.79
C SER A 5 3.78 12.16 9.66
N ILE A 6 4.84 12.05 10.48
CA ILE A 6 5.01 10.89 11.39
C ILE A 6 3.99 10.94 12.53
N TYR A 7 3.73 12.14 13.09
CA TYR A 7 2.71 12.33 14.12
C TYR A 7 1.31 11.98 13.59
N LEU A 8 1.00 12.36 12.36
CA LEU A 8 -0.26 12.03 11.70
C LEU A 8 -0.46 10.51 11.58
N CYS A 9 0.57 9.77 11.21
CA CYS A 9 0.51 8.30 11.12
C CYS A 9 0.30 7.64 12.48
N PHE A 10 1.01 8.09 13.52
CA PHE A 10 0.84 7.56 14.87
C PHE A 10 -0.56 7.87 15.43
N SER A 11 -1.03 9.11 15.25
CA SER A 11 -2.37 9.52 15.65
C SER A 11 -3.44 8.72 14.91
N LEU A 12 -3.30 8.54 13.59
CA LEU A 12 -4.21 7.73 12.78
C LEU A 12 -4.28 6.30 13.30
N PHE A 13 -3.13 5.66 13.56
CA PHE A 13 -3.09 4.27 14.03
C PHE A 13 -3.78 4.10 15.39
N ASN A 14 -3.59 5.04 16.32
CA ASN A 14 -4.27 5.04 17.61
C ASN A 14 -5.77 5.29 17.48
N THR A 15 -6.19 6.10 16.52
CA THR A 15 -7.61 6.38 16.26
C THR A 15 -8.35 5.18 15.67
N ILE A 16 -7.71 4.40 14.78
CA ILE A 16 -8.33 3.24 14.14
C ILE A 16 -8.20 1.94 14.93
N SER A 17 -7.24 1.87 15.85
CA SER A 17 -7.05 0.71 16.72
C SER A 17 -7.98 0.78 17.92
N ALA A 18 -8.45 -0.37 18.39
CA ALA A 18 -9.34 -0.44 19.55
C ALA A 18 -8.62 0.08 20.82
N CYS A 19 -8.86 1.34 21.17
CA CYS A 19 -8.64 1.86 22.50
C CYS A 19 -9.48 1.02 23.49
N GLY A 20 -8.90 0.62 24.63
CA GLY A 20 -9.43 -0.37 25.56
C GLY A 20 -10.78 -0.06 26.24
N GLU A 21 -11.57 0.90 25.75
CA GLU A 21 -12.90 1.22 26.25
C GLU A 21 -13.91 1.37 25.10
N VAL A 22 -14.93 0.51 25.13
CA VAL A 22 -16.26 0.59 24.47
C VAL A 22 -16.25 1.04 23.00
N GLN A 23 -16.62 0.12 22.11
CA GLN A 23 -16.70 0.27 20.65
C GLN A 23 -17.46 1.51 20.10
N ARG A 24 -18.26 2.20 20.93
CA ARG A 24 -18.90 3.49 20.60
C ARG A 24 -17.90 4.66 20.53
N SER A 25 -16.86 4.67 21.37
CA SER A 25 -15.85 5.74 21.41
C SER A 25 -14.94 5.76 20.18
N LEU A 26 -14.77 4.60 19.52
CA LEU A 26 -13.93 4.44 18.33
C LEU A 26 -14.50 5.16 17.11
N SER A 27 -15.82 5.11 16.93
CA SER A 27 -16.48 5.82 15.84
C SER A 27 -16.33 7.33 15.99
N ASP A 28 -16.55 7.86 17.20
CA ASP A 28 -16.47 9.31 17.46
C ASP A 28 -15.03 9.83 17.29
N ASN A 29 -14.03 9.13 17.83
CA ASN A 29 -12.61 9.47 17.65
C ASN A 29 -12.18 9.44 16.17
N PHE A 30 -12.71 8.49 15.39
CA PHE A 30 -12.44 8.39 13.97
C PHE A 30 -12.97 9.59 13.20
N TRP A 31 -14.23 9.97 13.42
CA TRP A 31 -14.83 11.12 12.75
C TRP A 31 -14.21 12.45 13.18
N ASP A 32 -13.80 12.58 14.45
CA ASP A 32 -13.08 13.76 14.93
C ASP A 32 -11.73 13.93 14.23
N PHE A 33 -10.97 12.85 14.07
CA PHE A 33 -9.71 12.88 13.31
C PHE A 33 -9.96 13.27 11.84
N GLN A 34 -10.94 12.63 11.20
CA GLN A 34 -11.24 12.88 9.78
C GLN A 34 -11.72 14.31 9.52
N ALA A 35 -12.45 14.91 10.46
CA ALA A 35 -12.91 16.30 10.35
C ALA A 35 -11.75 17.31 10.48
N GLN A 36 -10.69 16.97 11.21
CA GLN A 36 -9.55 17.86 11.46
C GLN A 36 -8.43 17.71 10.42
N ILE A 37 -8.26 16.52 9.86
CA ILE A 37 -7.16 16.19 8.95
C ILE A 37 -7.67 16.10 7.50
N THR A 38 -7.71 17.25 6.84
CA THR A 38 -8.23 17.34 5.47
C THR A 38 -7.40 16.56 4.45
N GLU A 39 -6.11 16.36 4.72
CA GLU A 39 -5.18 15.59 3.88
C GLU A 39 -5.57 14.10 3.80
N ALA A 40 -6.26 13.57 4.81
CA ALA A 40 -6.71 12.17 4.85
C ALA A 40 -7.94 11.91 3.96
N THR A 41 -8.64 12.96 3.51
CA THR A 41 -9.92 12.87 2.79
C THR A 41 -9.85 11.95 1.57
N HIS A 42 -8.77 12.01 0.79
CA HIS A 42 -8.63 11.18 -0.39
C HIS A 42 -8.53 9.69 -0.05
N MET A 43 -7.74 9.32 0.97
CA MET A 43 -7.65 7.94 1.44
C MET A 43 -8.98 7.48 2.07
N PHE A 44 -9.68 8.38 2.77
CA PHE A 44 -11.00 8.09 3.31
C PHE A 44 -11.99 7.72 2.21
N MET A 45 -12.01 8.45 1.08
CA MET A 45 -12.84 8.09 -0.07
C MET A 45 -12.49 6.70 -0.63
N TRP A 46 -11.21 6.34 -0.68
CA TRP A 46 -10.78 4.98 -1.04
C TRP A 46 -11.28 3.93 -0.05
N GLN A 47 -11.18 4.19 1.26
CA GLN A 47 -11.60 3.28 2.31
C GLN A 47 -13.12 3.04 2.32
N GLN A 48 -13.92 4.05 1.98
CA GLN A 48 -15.38 3.93 1.87
C GLN A 48 -15.84 3.34 0.53
N SER A 49 -14.92 3.12 -0.41
CA SER A 49 -15.22 2.48 -1.68
C SER A 49 -15.16 0.95 -1.56
N ASP A 50 -15.68 0.27 -2.58
CA ASP A 50 -15.63 -1.19 -2.67
C ASP A 50 -14.18 -1.75 -2.61
N ARG A 51 -13.17 -0.93 -2.93
CA ARG A 51 -11.76 -1.34 -2.89
C ARG A 51 -11.27 -1.75 -1.50
N ALA A 52 -11.96 -1.34 -0.43
CA ALA A 52 -11.62 -1.71 0.94
C ALA A 52 -12.08 -3.12 1.34
N ILE A 53 -12.94 -3.76 0.53
CA ILE A 53 -13.46 -5.11 0.77
C ILE A 53 -13.14 -6.01 -0.44
N PRO A 54 -11.86 -6.31 -0.71
CA PRO A 54 -11.46 -7.09 -1.86
C PRO A 54 -12.04 -8.51 -1.81
N ARG A 55 -12.45 -9.03 -2.97
CA ARG A 55 -13.00 -10.39 -3.10
C ARG A 55 -11.97 -11.46 -2.72
N SER A 56 -10.71 -11.20 -3.02
CA SER A 56 -9.56 -12.06 -2.73
C SER A 56 -8.29 -11.21 -2.80
N TYR A 57 -7.24 -11.58 -2.06
CA TYR A 57 -5.91 -10.97 -2.24
C TYR A 57 -5.43 -11.06 -3.69
N ARG A 58 -5.80 -12.12 -4.42
CA ARG A 58 -5.46 -12.36 -5.83
C ARG A 58 -6.11 -11.37 -6.81
N MET A 59 -7.14 -10.66 -6.36
CA MET A 59 -7.96 -9.72 -7.13
C MET A 59 -7.85 -8.29 -6.59
N MET A 60 -6.76 -8.00 -5.86
CA MET A 60 -6.48 -6.69 -5.30
C MET A 60 -5.28 -6.06 -6.02
N GLN A 61 -5.40 -4.77 -6.33
CA GLN A 61 -4.29 -4.00 -6.91
C GLN A 61 -3.29 -3.60 -5.83
N GLY A 62 -2.01 -3.72 -6.12
CA GLY A 62 -0.93 -3.31 -5.25
C GLY A 62 -0.33 -1.98 -5.70
N PHE A 63 0.05 -1.14 -4.74
CA PHE A 63 0.68 0.16 -4.98
C PHE A 63 1.88 0.34 -4.06
N GLY A 64 2.96 0.95 -4.57
CA GLY A 64 4.07 1.41 -3.74
C GLY A 64 3.73 2.60 -2.84
N VAL A 65 2.66 3.33 -3.17
CA VAL A 65 2.16 4.56 -2.53
C VAL A 65 3.12 5.74 -2.65
N ASN A 66 4.30 5.62 -2.02
CA ASN A 66 5.34 6.63 -2.03
C ASN A 66 6.01 6.74 -3.41
N ALA A 67 6.51 7.93 -3.74
CA ALA A 67 7.40 8.11 -4.86
C ALA A 67 8.81 7.65 -4.49
N PHE A 68 9.46 6.86 -5.35
CA PHE A 68 10.87 6.50 -5.25
C PHE A 68 11.65 7.25 -6.34
N LYS A 69 12.98 7.10 -6.35
CA LYS A 69 13.86 7.66 -7.40
C LYS A 69 14.57 6.54 -8.14
N LEU A 70 14.42 6.50 -9.47
CA LEU A 70 15.18 5.63 -10.36
C LEU A 70 16.33 6.41 -10.98
N VAL A 71 17.54 5.83 -10.98
CA VAL A 71 18.72 6.44 -11.59
C VAL A 71 19.23 5.52 -12.69
N ASN A 72 19.31 6.05 -13.91
CA ASN A 72 19.79 5.28 -15.05
C ASN A 72 21.34 5.22 -15.11
N ALA A 73 21.88 4.49 -16.08
CA ALA A 73 23.33 4.34 -16.25
C ALA A 73 24.08 5.65 -16.55
N GLU A 74 23.38 6.69 -17.03
CA GLU A 74 23.92 8.02 -17.32
C GLU A 74 23.85 8.97 -16.12
N GLY A 75 23.28 8.50 -14.99
CA GLY A 75 23.07 9.32 -13.79
C GLY A 75 21.84 10.22 -13.84
N LYS A 76 20.97 10.09 -14.85
CA LYS A 76 19.70 10.81 -14.90
C LYS A 76 18.69 10.16 -13.96
N ALA A 77 18.05 11.00 -13.16
CA ALA A 77 17.08 10.59 -12.15
C ALA A 77 15.63 10.84 -12.58
N PHE A 78 14.77 9.91 -12.20
CA PHE A 78 13.34 9.93 -12.44
C PHE A 78 12.62 9.60 -11.14
N LEU A 79 11.60 10.36 -10.78
CA LEU A 79 10.66 9.93 -9.75
C LEU A 79 9.83 8.77 -10.31
N CYS A 80 9.54 7.76 -9.49
CA CYS A 80 8.71 6.64 -9.90
C CYS A 80 7.67 6.23 -8.86
N LYS A 81 6.52 5.73 -9.34
CA LYS A 81 5.56 4.98 -8.53
C LYS A 81 5.41 3.56 -9.06
N PHE A 82 5.41 2.59 -8.14
CA PHE A 82 5.26 1.17 -8.45
C PHE A 82 3.79 0.76 -8.42
N ILE A 83 3.35 0.02 -9.44
CA ILE A 83 1.98 -0.45 -9.60
C ILE A 83 1.99 -1.95 -9.91
N PHE A 84 1.13 -2.70 -9.23
CA PHE A 84 0.89 -4.13 -9.47
C PHE A 84 -0.56 -4.32 -9.87
N THR A 85 -0.80 -4.60 -11.15
CA THR A 85 -2.15 -4.76 -11.71
C THR A 85 -2.52 -6.26 -11.75
N PRO A 86 -3.55 -6.72 -11.01
CA PRO A 86 -3.91 -8.13 -10.96
C PRO A 86 -4.50 -8.59 -12.29
N ARG A 87 -3.98 -9.70 -12.85
CA ARG A 87 -4.50 -10.25 -14.11
C ARG A 87 -5.92 -10.79 -14.02
N LEU A 88 -6.34 -11.18 -12.82
CA LEU A 88 -7.72 -11.60 -12.55
C LEU A 88 -8.70 -10.42 -12.53
N GLY A 89 -8.20 -9.18 -12.58
CA GLY A 89 -8.98 -7.97 -12.41
C GLY A 89 -9.16 -7.57 -10.95
N VAL A 90 -9.71 -6.38 -10.74
CA VAL A 90 -10.04 -5.86 -9.41
C VAL A 90 -11.48 -6.18 -9.10
N HIS A 91 -11.70 -7.00 -8.07
CA HIS A 91 -13.03 -7.44 -7.66
C HIS A 91 -13.21 -7.23 -6.17
N SER A 92 -14.42 -6.83 -5.78
CA SER A 92 -14.79 -6.53 -4.42
C SER A 92 -16.05 -7.27 -4.01
N PHE A 93 -16.19 -7.51 -2.71
CA PHE A 93 -17.47 -7.91 -2.13
C PHE A 93 -18.45 -6.74 -2.14
N VAL A 94 -19.74 -7.07 -2.10
CA VAL A 94 -20.73 -6.13 -1.55
C VAL A 94 -20.79 -6.27 -0.03
N TRP A 95 -21.20 -5.21 0.66
CA TRP A 95 -21.15 -5.14 2.13
C TRP A 95 -21.82 -6.35 2.84
N ASP A 96 -22.99 -6.78 2.38
CA ASP A 96 -23.73 -7.91 2.97
C ASP A 96 -22.99 -9.25 2.82
N GLU A 97 -22.21 -9.43 1.76
CA GLU A 97 -21.36 -10.61 1.57
C GLU A 97 -20.16 -10.56 2.50
N ALA A 98 -19.49 -9.41 2.56
CA ALA A 98 -18.33 -9.20 3.43
C ALA A 98 -18.70 -9.43 4.91
N LEU A 99 -19.84 -8.92 5.37
CA LEU A 99 -20.30 -9.08 6.75
C LEU A 99 -20.57 -10.55 7.11
N LYS A 100 -21.23 -11.29 6.22
CA LYS A 100 -21.50 -12.73 6.43
C LYS A 100 -20.20 -13.52 6.46
N LEU A 101 -19.29 -13.23 5.53
CA LEU A 101 -18.04 -13.94 5.39
C LEU A 101 -17.13 -13.71 6.60
N ALA A 102 -17.00 -12.46 7.06
CA ALA A 102 -16.20 -12.12 8.23
C ALA A 102 -16.64 -12.85 9.50
N GLY A 103 -17.93 -13.19 9.63
CA GLY A 103 -18.46 -13.99 10.74
C GLY A 103 -18.31 -15.50 10.55
N GLN A 104 -18.31 -16.00 9.31
CA GLN A 104 -18.26 -17.44 9.01
C GLN A 104 -16.84 -17.97 8.84
N ASP A 105 -15.97 -17.19 8.21
CA ASP A 105 -14.59 -17.55 7.90
C ASP A 105 -13.71 -16.28 7.95
N PRO A 106 -13.25 -15.87 9.15
CA PRO A 106 -12.40 -14.69 9.30
C PRO A 106 -11.03 -14.84 8.60
N ASP A 107 -10.64 -16.07 8.25
CA ASP A 107 -9.39 -16.42 7.58
C ASP A 107 -9.55 -16.59 6.06
N PHE A 108 -10.71 -16.24 5.51
CA PHE A 108 -11.09 -16.54 4.13
C PHE A 108 -10.04 -16.14 3.10
N HIS A 109 -9.48 -14.93 3.18
CA HIS A 109 -8.51 -14.46 2.18
C HIS A 109 -7.20 -15.26 2.20
N ARG A 110 -6.74 -15.64 3.40
CA ARG A 110 -5.56 -16.49 3.57
C ARG A 110 -5.81 -17.87 2.99
N LYS A 111 -6.97 -18.45 3.29
CA LYS A 111 -7.39 -19.75 2.77
C LYS A 111 -7.53 -19.75 1.24
N ASP A 112 -8.21 -18.76 0.67
CA ASP A 112 -8.39 -18.63 -0.79
C ASP A 112 -7.03 -18.57 -1.53
N LEU A 113 -6.06 -17.81 -1.02
CA LEU A 113 -4.74 -17.73 -1.63
C LEU A 113 -4.00 -19.07 -1.53
N TYR A 114 -4.03 -19.70 -0.35
CA TYR A 114 -3.35 -20.96 -0.10
C TYR A 114 -3.89 -22.08 -0.98
N GLU A 115 -5.22 -22.25 -1.00
CA GLU A 115 -5.90 -23.25 -1.83
C GLU A 115 -5.70 -23.00 -3.32
N ALA A 116 -5.69 -21.73 -3.77
CA ALA A 116 -5.41 -21.43 -5.17
C ALA A 116 -4.02 -21.92 -5.60
N ILE A 117 -2.99 -21.67 -4.78
CA ILE A 117 -1.62 -22.10 -5.09
C ILE A 117 -1.50 -23.63 -5.06
N ASP A 118 -2.10 -24.32 -4.09
CA ASP A 118 -2.09 -25.79 -4.00
C ASP A 118 -2.77 -26.45 -5.21
N ASN A 119 -3.81 -25.80 -5.75
CA ASN A 119 -4.52 -26.28 -6.94
C ASN A 119 -3.83 -25.87 -8.27
N GLY A 120 -2.63 -25.29 -8.23
CA GLY A 120 -1.89 -24.84 -9.42
C GLY A 120 -2.45 -23.58 -10.09
N LEU A 121 -3.33 -22.84 -9.39
CA LEU A 121 -3.93 -21.60 -9.86
C LEU A 121 -3.11 -20.40 -9.36
N TYR A 122 -1.92 -20.22 -9.93
CA TYR A 122 -0.96 -19.20 -9.50
C TYR A 122 -1.44 -17.79 -9.85
N PRO A 123 -1.73 -16.93 -8.86
CA PRO A 123 -2.12 -15.56 -9.12
C PRO A 123 -0.93 -14.75 -9.66
N LYS A 124 -1.25 -13.83 -10.57
CA LYS A 124 -0.28 -13.00 -11.30
C LYS A 124 -0.67 -11.53 -11.29
N TRP A 125 0.33 -10.68 -11.20
CA TRP A 125 0.21 -9.23 -11.36
C TRP A 125 1.18 -8.75 -12.43
N ASP A 126 0.70 -7.88 -13.31
CA ASP A 126 1.57 -7.13 -14.21
C ASP A 126 2.22 -6.00 -13.39
N PHE A 127 3.55 -6.01 -13.33
CA PHE A 127 4.33 -5.00 -12.63
C PHE A 127 4.66 -3.87 -13.60
N GLY A 128 4.33 -2.65 -13.18
CA GLY A 128 4.60 -1.45 -13.96
C GLY A 128 5.06 -0.28 -13.10
N VAL A 129 5.60 0.71 -13.79
CA VAL A 129 6.08 1.95 -13.20
C VAL A 129 5.45 3.15 -13.90
N GLN A 130 5.06 4.15 -13.13
CA GLN A 130 4.89 5.51 -13.67
C GLN A 130 6.19 6.27 -13.41
N THR A 131 6.62 7.11 -14.34
CA THR A 131 7.84 7.90 -14.19
C THR A 131 7.60 9.39 -14.47
N ILE A 132 8.34 10.24 -13.75
CA ILE A 132 8.38 11.69 -13.93
C ILE A 132 9.86 12.10 -13.91
N PRO A 133 10.37 12.82 -14.92
CA PRO A 133 11.73 13.36 -14.86
C PRO A 133 11.90 14.25 -13.61
N GLU A 134 12.97 14.05 -12.83
CA GLU A 134 13.14 14.80 -11.58
C GLU A 134 13.20 16.33 -11.81
N GLU A 135 13.76 16.75 -12.94
CA GLU A 135 13.81 18.15 -13.37
C GLU A 135 12.44 18.80 -13.63
N GLU A 136 11.38 17.98 -13.78
CA GLU A 136 10.02 18.44 -14.02
C GLU A 136 9.13 18.35 -12.78
N ALA A 137 9.64 17.86 -11.65
CA ALA A 137 8.83 17.59 -10.45
C ALA A 137 8.05 18.82 -9.94
N ASP A 138 8.61 20.03 -10.10
CA ASP A 138 8.01 21.30 -9.67
C ASP A 138 7.02 21.90 -10.68
N ASN A 139 6.84 21.29 -11.85
CA ASN A 139 6.04 21.84 -12.94
C ASN A 139 4.55 21.46 -12.87
N PHE A 140 4.13 20.70 -11.86
CA PHE A 140 2.77 20.16 -11.77
C PHE A 140 1.92 20.90 -10.73
N GLU A 141 0.60 20.84 -10.89
CA GLU A 141 -0.37 21.46 -9.97
C GLU A 141 -0.45 20.73 -8.61
N PHE A 142 0.21 19.58 -8.48
CA PHE A 142 0.31 18.78 -7.27
C PHE A 142 1.77 18.41 -7.02
N ASP A 143 2.13 18.19 -5.77
CA ASP A 143 3.45 17.69 -5.39
C ASP A 143 3.58 16.19 -5.72
N PRO A 144 4.47 15.77 -6.64
CA PRO A 144 4.66 14.36 -6.97
C PRO A 144 5.14 13.50 -5.80
N LEU A 145 5.76 14.12 -4.78
CA LEU A 145 6.25 13.47 -3.55
C LEU A 145 5.18 13.38 -2.45
N ASP A 146 4.02 14.01 -2.62
CA ASP A 146 2.90 13.89 -1.70
C ASP A 146 2.21 12.53 -1.86
N ALA A 147 2.37 11.67 -0.86
CA ALA A 147 1.79 10.33 -0.82
C ALA A 147 0.25 10.32 -0.84
N THR A 148 -0.42 11.44 -0.58
CA THR A 148 -1.88 11.58 -0.69
C THR A 148 -2.35 11.81 -2.13
N LYS A 149 -1.45 12.04 -3.09
CA LYS A 149 -1.77 12.33 -4.49
C LYS A 149 -1.51 11.13 -5.41
N ILE A 150 -2.43 10.92 -6.34
CA ILE A 150 -2.26 9.95 -7.44
C ILE A 150 -1.70 10.69 -8.65
N TRP A 151 -0.83 10.03 -9.40
CA TRP A 151 -0.37 10.52 -10.68
C TRP A 151 -1.38 10.10 -11.75
N PRO A 152 -2.06 11.04 -12.44
CA PRO A 152 -3.09 10.71 -13.40
C PRO A 152 -2.54 9.84 -14.54
N GLU A 153 -3.16 8.69 -14.79
CA GLU A 153 -2.69 7.71 -15.78
C GLU A 153 -2.77 8.22 -17.23
N ASP A 154 -3.64 9.19 -17.50
CA ASP A 154 -3.75 9.86 -18.81
C ASP A 154 -2.53 10.75 -19.12
N ARG A 155 -1.88 11.28 -18.07
CA ARG A 155 -0.67 12.12 -18.21
C ARG A 155 0.61 11.31 -17.99
N PHE A 156 0.59 10.39 -17.04
CA PHE A 156 1.72 9.54 -16.67
C PHE A 156 1.30 8.07 -16.84
N PRO A 157 1.35 7.53 -18.06
CA PRO A 157 0.91 6.16 -18.31
C PRO A 157 1.76 5.16 -17.53
N VAL A 158 1.15 4.02 -17.18
CA VAL A 158 1.86 2.92 -16.54
C VAL A 158 2.68 2.17 -17.59
N GLU A 159 3.99 2.12 -17.40
CA GLU A 159 4.92 1.34 -18.21
C GLU A 159 5.12 -0.03 -17.57
N TYR A 160 4.49 -1.05 -18.13
CA TYR A 160 4.61 -2.43 -17.65
C TYR A 160 5.97 -3.03 -18.03
N CYS A 161 6.71 -3.51 -17.03
CA CYS A 161 8.09 -3.97 -17.19
C CYS A 161 8.36 -5.36 -16.58
N GLY A 162 7.36 -6.00 -15.94
CA GLY A 162 7.53 -7.33 -15.38
C GLY A 162 6.24 -8.00 -14.96
N GLU A 163 6.37 -9.15 -14.31
CA GLU A 163 5.29 -9.95 -13.76
C GLU A 163 5.67 -10.45 -12.36
N LEU A 164 4.74 -10.37 -11.42
CA LEU A 164 4.82 -11.05 -10.13
C LEU A 164 3.89 -12.26 -10.17
N GLU A 165 4.43 -13.46 -10.01
CA GLU A 165 3.67 -14.72 -9.88
C GLU A 165 3.91 -15.31 -8.49
N LEU A 166 2.83 -15.66 -7.77
CA LEU A 166 2.94 -16.44 -6.53
C LEU A 166 2.64 -17.90 -6.84
N ASN A 167 3.65 -18.76 -6.78
CA ASN A 167 3.55 -20.16 -7.22
C ASN A 167 3.93 -21.19 -6.15
N ARG A 168 4.13 -20.76 -4.91
CA ARG A 168 4.51 -21.65 -3.81
C ARG A 168 3.97 -21.15 -2.48
N ASN A 169 3.35 -22.05 -1.72
CA ASN A 169 2.95 -21.81 -0.35
C ASN A 169 4.15 -21.93 0.62
N VAL A 170 3.99 -21.39 1.81
CA VAL A 170 4.96 -21.56 2.90
C VAL A 170 4.88 -22.98 3.46
N ASP A 171 6.03 -23.57 3.79
CA ASP A 171 6.10 -24.87 4.45
C ASP A 171 5.77 -24.73 5.94
N GLU A 172 6.20 -23.62 6.55
CA GLU A 172 5.95 -23.30 7.95
C GLU A 172 5.62 -21.82 8.08
N TYR A 173 4.42 -21.54 8.58
CA TYR A 173 3.82 -20.22 8.56
C TYR A 173 4.53 -19.23 9.48
N PHE A 174 4.94 -19.64 10.68
CA PHE A 174 5.54 -18.72 11.64
C PHE A 174 6.89 -18.20 11.15
N THR A 175 7.78 -19.10 10.75
CA THR A 175 9.15 -18.80 10.31
C THR A 175 9.22 -18.08 8.97
N GLN A 176 8.24 -18.29 8.08
CA GLN A 176 8.28 -17.72 6.73
C GLN A 176 7.33 -16.53 6.53
N THR A 177 6.23 -16.46 7.29
CA THR A 177 5.24 -15.38 7.19
C THR A 177 5.27 -14.47 8.40
N GLU A 178 5.24 -14.99 9.63
CA GLU A 178 5.19 -14.12 10.83
C GLU A 178 6.55 -13.48 11.15
N GLN A 179 7.66 -14.15 10.81
CA GLN A 179 9.02 -13.63 11.03
C GLN A 179 9.60 -12.85 9.84
N VAL A 180 8.85 -12.70 8.74
CA VAL A 180 9.34 -11.95 7.58
C VAL A 180 9.48 -10.47 7.93
N ALA A 181 10.62 -9.89 7.57
CA ALA A 181 10.94 -8.50 7.86
C ALA A 181 11.09 -7.70 6.55
N PHE A 182 10.10 -6.89 6.22
CA PHE A 182 10.17 -5.95 5.10
C PHE A 182 10.66 -4.58 5.58
N CYS A 183 11.55 -3.94 4.82
CA CYS A 183 12.03 -2.60 5.11
C CYS A 183 12.18 -1.81 3.82
N THR A 184 11.60 -0.61 3.76
CA THR A 184 11.70 0.28 2.60
C THR A 184 13.14 0.73 2.33
N GLY A 185 14.02 0.69 3.34
CA GLY A 185 15.44 1.00 3.23
C GLY A 185 16.29 -0.05 2.51
N HIS A 186 15.75 -1.25 2.27
CA HIS A 186 16.45 -2.32 1.55
C HIS A 186 16.34 -2.12 0.03
N LEU A 187 17.13 -1.18 -0.50
CA LEU A 187 17.17 -0.85 -1.92
C LEU A 187 18.37 -1.48 -2.64
N VAL A 188 18.20 -1.70 -3.94
CA VAL A 188 19.25 -2.18 -4.86
C VAL A 188 19.76 -1.03 -5.74
N PRO A 189 21.00 -1.09 -6.28
CA PRO A 189 21.52 -0.06 -7.16
C PRO A 189 20.56 0.27 -8.31
N GLY A 190 20.35 1.58 -8.53
CA GLY A 190 19.39 2.09 -9.51
C GLY A 190 18.03 2.48 -8.92
N ILE A 191 17.72 2.04 -7.69
CA ILE A 191 16.53 2.48 -6.92
C ILE A 191 17.00 3.21 -5.67
N HIS A 192 16.47 4.42 -5.47
CA HIS A 192 16.84 5.31 -4.38
C HIS A 192 15.59 5.88 -3.71
N HIS A 193 15.78 6.40 -2.49
CA HIS A 193 14.73 7.16 -1.81
C HIS A 193 14.51 8.51 -2.50
N SER A 194 13.27 8.96 -2.49
CA SER A 194 12.93 10.36 -2.77
C SER A 194 12.90 11.17 -1.47
N ASP A 195 12.63 12.47 -1.60
CA ASP A 195 12.45 13.37 -0.47
C ASP A 195 11.03 13.34 0.12
N ASP A 196 10.22 12.32 -0.22
CA ASP A 196 8.91 12.07 0.38
C ASP A 196 9.05 11.89 1.91
N PRO A 197 8.46 12.79 2.72
CA PRO A 197 8.63 12.78 4.17
C PRO A 197 8.03 11.54 4.85
N LEU A 198 6.99 10.94 4.26
CA LEU A 198 6.39 9.71 4.76
C LEU A 198 7.32 8.52 4.50
N LEU A 199 7.94 8.44 3.32
CA LEU A 199 8.91 7.39 2.99
C LEU A 199 10.12 7.44 3.91
N GLN A 200 10.64 8.63 4.19
CA GLN A 200 11.76 8.81 5.13
C GLN A 200 11.41 8.37 6.54
N GLY A 201 10.19 8.66 7.02
CA GLY A 201 9.70 8.16 8.31
C GLY A 201 9.62 6.63 8.36
N ARG A 202 9.10 6.00 7.30
CA ARG A 202 8.97 4.53 7.19
C ARG A 202 10.33 3.83 7.28
N ASN A 203 11.35 4.36 6.61
CA ASN A 203 12.71 3.78 6.63
C ASN A 203 13.25 3.61 8.05
N PHE A 204 12.97 4.56 8.94
CA PHE A 204 13.34 4.48 10.34
C PHE A 204 12.48 3.45 11.09
N SER A 205 11.15 3.56 10.98
CA SER A 205 10.21 2.77 11.78
C SER A 205 10.29 1.26 11.54
N TYR A 206 10.51 0.80 10.30
CA TYR A 206 10.62 -0.63 10.01
C TYR A 206 11.80 -1.27 10.73
N LEU A 207 12.98 -0.64 10.65
CA LEU A 207 14.18 -1.16 11.29
C LEU A 207 14.04 -1.15 12.81
N ASP A 208 13.52 -0.06 13.37
CA ASP A 208 13.33 0.08 14.83
C ASP A 208 12.41 -1.01 15.38
N THR A 209 11.24 -1.22 14.76
CA THR A 209 10.25 -2.19 15.27
C THR A 209 10.67 -3.65 15.09
N GLN A 210 11.56 -3.94 14.15
CA GLN A 210 12.03 -5.30 13.87
C GLN A 210 13.17 -5.73 14.80
N LEU A 211 13.85 -4.76 15.41
CA LEU A 211 14.93 -4.99 16.36
C LEU A 211 14.46 -4.97 17.83
N SER A 212 13.28 -4.38 18.09
CA SER A 212 12.69 -4.19 19.42
C SER A 212 11.97 -5.42 19.97
#